data_AF-A0A663A9H7-F1
#
_entry.id   AF-A0A663A9H7-F1
#
_cell.length_a   1.000
_cell.length_b   1.000
_cell.length_c   1.000
_cell.angle_alpha   90.00
_cell.angle_beta   90.00
_cell.angle_gamma   90.00
#
_symmetry.space_group_name_H-M   'P 1'
#
loop_
_entity.id
_entity.type
_entity.pdbx_description
1 polymer ?
#
loop_
_entity_poly.entity_id
_entity_poly.type
_entity_poly.pdbx_seq_one_letter_code
_entity_poly.pdbx_strand_id
1 'polypeptide(L)'
;MRGALTPRRILRSEQEYTADSESLQELVATKYYDNHLEFETVKQLVGAETAQRLRLFKADLEDEPLDLAVPDDADIYEGGGG
;
A
#
# COMPACT_ATOMS: atom_id res chain seq x y z
N MET A 1 -51.46 -17.64 -4.71
CA MET A 1 -51.11 -16.75 -3.59
C MET A 1 -49.60 -16.51 -3.63
N ARG A 2 -49.18 -15.23 -3.64
CA ARG A 2 -47.94 -14.61 -3.10
C ARG A 2 -46.65 -15.47 -3.07
N GLY A 3 -45.48 -15.09 -3.57
CA GLY A 3 -44.93 -13.81 -4.02
C GLY A 3 -43.43 -14.02 -4.33
N ALA A 4 -42.86 -13.13 -5.13
CA ALA A 4 -41.47 -13.18 -5.59
C ALA A 4 -40.43 -12.99 -4.46
N LEU A 5 -39.24 -13.56 -4.64
CA LEU A 5 -38.00 -12.88 -4.24
C LEU A 5 -36.83 -13.38 -5.10
N THR A 6 -36.56 -12.66 -6.19
CA THR A 6 -35.26 -12.68 -6.85
C THR A 6 -34.20 -12.31 -5.81
N PRO A 7 -33.16 -13.11 -5.56
CA PRO A 7 -31.98 -12.59 -4.89
C PRO A 7 -31.34 -11.60 -5.86
N ARG A 8 -31.69 -10.33 -5.64
CA ARG A 8 -31.06 -9.12 -6.17
C ARG A 8 -29.55 -9.35 -6.08
N ARG A 9 -28.87 -9.28 -7.22
CA ARG A 9 -27.41 -9.27 -7.32
C ARG A 9 -26.90 -8.31 -6.25
N ILE A 10 -26.38 -8.83 -5.14
CA ILE A 10 -25.77 -8.00 -4.09
C ILE A 10 -24.52 -7.47 -4.78
N LEU A 11 -24.61 -6.24 -5.27
CA LEU A 11 -23.43 -5.43 -5.49
C LEU A 11 -22.75 -5.42 -4.12
N ARG A 12 -21.66 -6.17 -3.95
CA ARG A 12 -20.84 -6.05 -2.76
C ARG A 12 -20.47 -4.57 -2.74
N SER A 13 -21.05 -3.80 -1.81
CA SER A 13 -20.94 -2.35 -1.78
C SER A 13 -19.46 -1.98 -1.74
N GLU A 14 -18.98 -1.36 -2.81
CA GLU A 14 -17.62 -0.82 -2.92
C GLU A 14 -17.55 0.53 -2.20
N GLN A 15 -17.96 0.60 -0.93
CA GLN A 15 -18.00 1.90 -0.23
C GLN A 15 -17.98 1.87 1.31
N GLU A 16 -17.72 0.72 1.94
CA GLU A 16 -17.64 0.63 3.42
C GLU A 16 -16.24 0.24 3.92
N TYR A 17 -15.29 0.06 2.97
CA TYR A 17 -13.93 -0.42 3.23
C TYR A 17 -12.85 0.68 3.17
N THR A 18 -13.20 1.91 2.76
CA THR A 18 -12.20 2.96 2.51
C THR A 18 -11.79 3.68 3.79
N ALA A 19 -12.74 3.94 4.69
CA ALA A 19 -12.47 4.60 5.97
C ALA A 19 -11.63 3.71 6.91
N ASP A 20 -11.85 2.40 6.88
CA ASP A 20 -11.01 1.44 7.60
C ASP A 20 -9.61 1.37 6.98
N SER A 21 -9.49 1.43 5.65
CA SER A 21 -8.19 1.33 4.97
C SER A 21 -7.26 2.52 5.19
N GLU A 22 -7.78 3.76 5.22
CA GLU A 22 -6.97 4.96 5.53
C GLU A 22 -6.55 4.95 7.01
N SER A 23 -7.48 4.63 7.91
CA SER A 23 -7.25 4.57 9.36
C SER A 23 -6.31 3.41 9.75
N LEU A 24 -6.42 2.28 9.05
CA LEU A 24 -5.56 1.11 9.22
C LEU A 24 -4.15 1.37 8.70
N GLN A 25 -4.00 2.02 7.55
CA GLN A 25 -2.69 2.40 7.03
C GLN A 25 -1.95 3.34 7.99
N GLU A 26 -2.64 4.33 8.56
CA GLU A 26 -2.06 5.22 9.56
C GLU A 26 -1.61 4.47 10.83
N LEU A 27 -2.46 3.55 11.33
CA LEU A 27 -2.12 2.73 12.49
C LEU A 27 -0.92 1.82 12.21
N VAL A 28 -0.90 1.16 11.05
CA VAL A 28 0.21 0.29 10.62
C VAL A 28 1.50 1.09 10.47
N ALA A 29 1.45 2.27 9.85
CA ALA A 29 2.60 3.15 9.71
C ALA A 29 3.15 3.56 11.08
N THR A 30 2.28 4.01 11.99
CA THR A 30 2.66 4.41 13.35
C THR A 30 3.37 3.27 14.09
N LYS A 31 2.81 2.06 14.04
CA LYS A 31 3.40 0.88 14.68
C LYS A 31 4.69 0.41 14.01
N TYR A 32 4.79 0.53 12.69
CA TYR A 32 6.00 0.17 11.94
C TYR A 32 7.17 1.10 12.24
N TYR A 33 6.92 2.42 12.30
CA TYR A 33 7.95 3.40 12.68
C TYR A 33 8.43 3.21 14.12
N ASP A 34 7.54 2.84 15.03
CA ASP A 34 7.86 2.54 16.43
C ASP A 34 8.51 1.15 16.64
N ASN A 35 8.88 0.44 15.56
CA ASN A 35 9.47 -0.91 15.59
C ASN A 35 8.57 -1.99 16.23
N HIS A 36 7.26 -1.77 16.28
CA HIS A 36 6.28 -2.74 16.80
C HIS A 36 5.76 -3.72 15.75
N LEU A 37 6.03 -3.48 14.47
CA LEU A 37 5.63 -4.36 13.37
C LEU A 37 6.84 -4.70 12.49
N GLU A 38 6.97 -5.99 12.20
CA GLU A 38 7.91 -6.49 11.19
C GLU A 38 7.45 -6.13 9.77
N PHE A 39 8.40 -5.92 8.87
CA PHE A 39 8.13 -5.54 7.47
C PHE A 39 7.23 -6.56 6.74
N GLU A 40 7.43 -7.86 6.98
CA GLU A 40 6.57 -8.91 6.40
C GLU A 40 5.10 -8.76 6.81
N THR A 41 4.84 -8.39 8.07
CA THR A 41 3.49 -8.16 8.58
C THR A 41 2.87 -6.92 7.94
N VAL A 42 3.66 -5.85 7.77
CA VAL A 42 3.21 -4.63 7.09
C VAL A 42 2.80 -4.94 5.64
N LYS A 43 3.58 -5.74 4.90
CA LYS A 43 3.22 -6.16 3.54
C LYS A 43 1.86 -6.88 3.46
N GLN A 44 1.54 -7.71 4.45
CA GLN A 44 0.27 -8.44 4.48
C GLN A 44 -0.93 -7.53 4.81
N LEU A 45 -0.70 -6.43 5.54
CA LEU A 45 -1.76 -5.52 5.99
C LEU A 45 -2.06 -4.41 4.96
N VAL A 46 -1.02 -3.85 4.33
CA VAL A 46 -1.15 -2.69 3.44
C VAL A 46 -0.70 -2.94 2.00
N GLY A 47 -0.21 -4.14 1.70
CA GLY A 47 0.34 -4.52 0.40
C GLY A 47 1.83 -4.22 0.27
N ALA A 48 2.48 -4.90 -0.68
CA ALA A 48 3.93 -4.80 -0.90
C ALA A 48 4.38 -3.38 -1.29
N GLU A 49 3.64 -2.71 -2.17
CA GLU A 49 3.95 -1.34 -2.61
C GLU A 49 3.91 -0.35 -1.45
N THR A 50 2.81 -0.33 -0.68
CA THR A 50 2.63 0.56 0.46
C THR A 50 3.67 0.28 1.55
N ALA A 51 3.93 -1.00 1.85
CA ALA A 51 4.97 -1.39 2.80
C ALA A 51 6.35 -0.88 2.35
N GLN A 52 6.70 -1.04 1.08
CA GLN A 52 7.97 -0.56 0.54
C GLN A 52 8.10 0.96 0.69
N ARG A 53 7.03 1.73 0.42
CA ARG A 53 7.01 3.19 0.66
C ARG A 53 7.23 3.53 2.13
N LEU A 54 6.57 2.82 3.06
CA LEU A 54 6.77 3.00 4.49
C LEU A 54 8.22 2.70 4.91
N ARG A 55 8.83 1.64 4.37
CA ARG A 55 10.24 1.29 4.65
C ARG A 55 11.21 2.36 4.16
N LEU A 56 10.99 2.90 2.97
CA LEU A 56 11.80 4.00 2.44
C LEU A 56 11.67 5.25 3.30
N PHE A 57 10.46 5.59 3.72
CA PHE A 57 10.21 6.75 4.58
C PHE A 57 10.83 6.58 5.97
N LYS A 58 10.76 5.37 6.54
CA LYS A 58 11.40 5.05 7.81
C LYS A 58 12.93 5.19 7.72
N ALA A 59 13.54 4.62 6.68
CA ALA A 59 14.99 4.73 6.48
C ALA A 59 15.44 6.19 6.29
N ASP A 60 14.65 7.02 5.60
CA ASP A 60 14.89 8.47 5.50
C ASP A 60 14.85 9.17 6.87
N LEU A 61 13.87 8.82 7.74
CA LEU A 61 13.78 9.36 9.10
C LEU A 61 14.94 8.92 10.01
N GLU A 62 15.48 7.72 9.79
CA GLU A 62 16.56 7.13 10.58
C GLU A 62 17.96 7.39 10.00
N ASP A 63 18.08 8.17 8.91
CA ASP A 63 19.32 8.41 8.16
C ASP A 63 20.00 7.10 7.70
N GLU A 64 19.20 6.05 7.47
CA GLU A 64 19.68 4.77 6.97
C GLU A 64 19.77 4.77 5.43
N PRO A 65 20.77 4.08 4.87
CA PRO A 65 20.91 3.96 3.42
C PRO A 65 19.69 3.24 2.83
N LEU A 66 19.09 3.87 1.82
CA LEU A 66 17.92 3.29 1.14
C LEU A 66 18.35 2.04 0.36
N ASP A 67 17.73 0.92 0.71
CA ASP A 67 17.85 -0.37 0.02
C ASP A 67 17.03 -0.36 -1.28
N LEU A 68 17.40 0.54 -2.20
CA LEU A 68 16.82 0.66 -3.53
C LEU A 68 17.61 -0.22 -4.49
N ALA A 69 16.89 -0.99 -5.32
CA ALA A 69 17.52 -1.63 -6.45
C ALA A 69 18.17 -0.53 -7.33
N VAL A 70 19.44 -0.70 -7.66
CA VAL A 70 20.10 0.15 -8.64
C VAL A 70 19.25 0.11 -9.90
N PRO A 71 18.80 1.26 -10.43
CA PRO A 71 18.05 1.26 -11.67
C PRO A 71 18.89 0.53 -12.72
N ASP A 72 18.29 -0.43 -13.42
CA ASP A 72 18.88 -0.91 -14.67
C ASP A 72 19.07 0.34 -15.53
N ASP A 73 20.27 0.53 -16.08
CA ASP A 73 20.72 1.69 -16.85
C ASP A 73 19.97 1.79 -18.19
N ALA A 74 18.64 1.66 -18.15
CA ALA A 74 17.76 1.98 -19.23
C ALA A 74 17.83 3.50 -19.38
N ASP A 75 18.40 3.96 -20.48
CA ASP A 75 18.33 5.33 -20.97
C ASP A 75 16.86 5.81 -21.03
N ILE A 76 16.28 6.24 -19.89
CA ILE A 76 14.89 6.73 -19.81
C ILE A 76 14.79 8.18 -20.32
N TYR A 77 15.89 8.76 -20.79
CA TYR A 77 15.94 10.07 -21.43
C TYR A 77 16.87 10.09 -22.65
N GLU A 78 16.66 9.20 -23.63
CA GLU A 78 17.07 9.55 -25.00
C GLU A 78 16.11 10.63 -25.50
N GLY A 79 16.48 11.89 -25.23
CA GLY A 79 15.79 13.07 -25.73
C GLY A 79 15.81 13.04 -27.24
N GLY A 80 14.69 12.65 -27.84
CA GLY A 80 14.41 12.82 -29.27
C GLY A 80 14.43 14.31 -29.64
N GLY A 81 15.61 14.83 -29.88
CA GLY A 81 15.87 16.14 -30.46
C GLY A 81 16.70 15.97 -31.72
N GLY A 82 16.02 15.90 -32.87
CA GLY A 82 16.60 15.88 -34.21
C GLY A 82 15.69 16.61 -35.18
#